data_AF-A7HEB2-F1
#
_entry.id   AF-A7HEB2-F1
#
_cell.length_a   1.000
_cell.length_b   1.000
_cell.length_c   1.000
_cell.angle_alpha   90.00
_cell.angle_beta   90.00
_cell.angle_gamma   90.00
#
_symmetry.space_group_name_H-M   'P 1'
#
loop_
_entity.id
_entity.type
_entity.pdbx_description
1 polymer ?
#
loop_
_entity_poly.entity_id
_entity_poly.type
_entity_poly.pdbx_seq_one_letter_code
_entity_poly.pdbx_strand_id
1 'polypeptide(L)'
;MPARAGRRALGKPHQECPAPGGGRAMSKFMSFACRLAIVLAVALRAGAQAQEPPPMAAPPPERSVGGHVGIATPLVTVTSDDTTNIGDDFVIANPVGVSVKISERLVIDFEMIVQNPVDPRGESSLVIDPGVVYGAGPVALGLRVASVIGAPANVGVIPLVNKGLVDLGGGATWFVEAAFPTFLRSDPDPDLTLDVVLHTGIGF
;
A
#
# COMPACT_ATOMS: atom_id res chain seq x y z
N MET A 1 -55.58 -5.60 68.67
CA MET A 1 -55.96 -6.28 69.94
C MET A 1 -56.85 -7.45 69.59
N PRO A 2 -56.83 -8.61 70.29
CA PRO A 2 -55.94 -9.11 71.36
C PRO A 2 -55.09 -10.31 70.83
N ALA A 3 -54.30 -11.11 71.55
CA ALA A 3 -53.52 -11.13 72.80
C ALA A 3 -53.38 -12.61 73.22
N ARG A 4 -52.30 -12.92 73.94
CA ARG A 4 -52.02 -14.11 74.79
C ARG A 4 -51.47 -15.36 74.08
N ALA A 5 -50.25 -15.83 74.38
CA ALA A 5 -49.58 -16.21 75.64
C ALA A 5 -49.82 -17.68 76.04
N GLY A 6 -48.73 -18.42 76.25
CA GLY A 6 -48.76 -19.75 76.87
C GLY A 6 -47.38 -20.38 76.99
N ARG A 7 -46.85 -20.42 78.21
CA ARG A 7 -45.56 -21.01 78.64
C ARG A 7 -45.63 -22.54 78.80
N ARG A 8 -44.44 -23.11 79.09
CA ARG A 8 -44.10 -24.36 79.85
C ARG A 8 -43.68 -25.53 78.95
N ALA A 9 -42.75 -26.41 79.32
CA ALA A 9 -41.81 -26.52 80.44
C ALA A 9 -40.99 -27.82 80.26
N LEU A 10 -39.83 -27.85 80.93
CA LEU A 10 -39.16 -29.01 81.57
C LEU A 10 -38.78 -30.26 80.75
N GLY A 11 -37.53 -30.70 80.95
CA GLY A 11 -37.15 -32.11 80.89
C GLY A 11 -35.74 -32.41 80.38
N LYS A 12 -34.71 -32.27 81.23
CA LYS A 12 -33.50 -33.13 81.19
C LYS A 12 -33.88 -34.53 81.76
N PRO A 13 -33.00 -35.57 81.92
CA PRO A 13 -31.57 -35.69 81.61
C PRO A 13 -31.07 -37.10 81.13
N HIS A 14 -29.76 -37.15 80.84
CA HIS A 14 -28.75 -38.18 81.21
C HIS A 14 -28.78 -39.64 80.70
N GLN A 15 -27.54 -40.16 80.69
CA GLN A 15 -27.03 -41.53 80.61
C GLN A 15 -26.74 -42.03 79.18
N GLU A 16 -25.58 -42.59 78.84
CA GLU A 16 -24.46 -43.11 79.62
C GLU A 16 -23.22 -43.32 78.71
N CYS A 17 -22.03 -43.25 79.32
CA CYS A 17 -20.72 -43.70 78.79
C CYS A 17 -20.72 -45.24 78.58
N PRO A 18 -19.84 -45.91 77.78
CA PRO A 18 -18.39 -45.68 77.74
C PRO A 18 -17.64 -45.93 76.39
N ALA A 19 -16.38 -45.48 76.38
CA ALA A 19 -15.28 -45.88 75.49
C ALA A 19 -14.99 -47.41 75.58
N PRO A 20 -14.18 -48.09 74.74
CA PRO A 20 -12.89 -47.63 74.19
C PRO A 20 -12.53 -48.19 72.80
N GLY A 21 -11.32 -47.89 72.31
CA GLY A 21 -10.64 -48.79 71.38
C GLY A 21 -9.92 -48.09 70.24
N GLY A 22 -8.61 -47.92 70.43
CA GLY A 22 -7.72 -47.28 69.47
C GLY A 22 -7.66 -47.99 68.12
N GLY A 23 -7.60 -47.19 67.08
CA GLY A 23 -7.31 -47.60 65.71
C GLY A 23 -6.60 -46.48 64.99
N ARG A 24 -5.40 -46.12 65.48
CA ARG A 24 -4.44 -45.30 64.73
C ARG A 24 -4.14 -46.02 63.42
N ALA A 25 -4.72 -45.58 62.31
CA ALA A 25 -4.09 -45.57 60.97
C ALA A 25 -5.12 -45.34 59.84
N MET A 26 -5.78 -44.18 59.75
CA MET A 26 -6.30 -43.71 58.44
C MET A 26 -6.66 -42.22 58.37
N SER A 27 -6.07 -41.38 59.23
CA SER A 27 -6.30 -39.93 59.26
C SER A 27 -5.40 -39.13 58.29
N LYS A 28 -4.73 -39.78 57.33
CA LYS A 28 -3.78 -39.10 56.42
C LYS A 28 -4.20 -39.06 54.94
N PHE A 29 -5.34 -39.63 54.57
CA PHE A 29 -5.82 -39.56 53.19
C PHE A 29 -6.78 -38.40 52.91
N MET A 30 -7.35 -37.76 53.94
CA MET A 30 -8.35 -36.69 53.79
C MET A 30 -7.80 -35.26 53.96
N SER A 31 -6.48 -35.08 53.88
CA SER A 31 -5.83 -33.75 53.96
C SER A 31 -5.05 -33.38 52.69
N PHE A 32 -4.71 -34.34 51.84
CA PHE A 32 -3.97 -34.07 50.60
C PHE A 32 -4.87 -33.63 49.44
N ALA A 33 -6.08 -34.20 49.34
CA ALA A 33 -7.03 -33.87 48.27
C ALA A 33 -7.53 -32.42 48.32
N CYS A 34 -7.69 -31.84 49.52
CA CYS A 34 -8.19 -30.48 49.68
C CYS A 34 -7.10 -29.40 49.43
N ARG A 35 -5.82 -29.72 49.67
CA ARG A 35 -4.70 -28.81 49.37
C ARG A 35 -4.27 -28.87 47.90
N LEU A 36 -4.45 -30.02 47.23
CA LEU A 36 -4.16 -30.16 45.80
C LEU A 36 -5.18 -29.39 44.93
N ALA A 37 -6.44 -29.32 45.34
CA ALA A 37 -7.47 -28.55 44.63
C ALA A 37 -7.25 -27.02 44.69
N ILE A 38 -6.70 -26.50 45.79
CA ILE A 38 -6.42 -25.06 45.95
C ILE A 38 -5.15 -24.65 45.21
N VAL A 39 -4.11 -25.50 45.18
CA VAL A 39 -2.88 -25.21 44.41
C VAL A 39 -3.14 -25.27 42.89
N LEU A 40 -3.99 -26.18 42.42
CA LEU A 40 -4.32 -26.28 41.00
C LEU A 40 -5.17 -25.09 40.50
N ALA A 41 -6.06 -24.56 41.33
CA ALA A 41 -6.88 -23.38 40.99
C ALA A 41 -6.06 -22.06 40.96
N VAL A 42 -4.98 -21.95 41.74
CA VAL A 42 -4.08 -20.78 41.69
C VAL A 42 -3.10 -20.88 40.51
N ALA A 43 -2.65 -22.08 40.16
CA ALA A 43 -1.78 -22.29 38.99
C ALA A 43 -2.49 -22.03 37.65
N LEU A 44 -3.80 -22.28 37.56
CA LEU A 44 -4.60 -22.04 36.34
C LEU A 44 -4.95 -20.55 36.10
N ARG A 45 -4.81 -19.66 37.10
CA ARG A 45 -5.00 -18.21 36.91
C ARG A 45 -3.71 -17.45 36.60
N ALA A 46 -2.54 -18.05 36.81
CA ALA A 46 -1.26 -17.42 36.53
C ALA A 46 -0.89 -17.42 35.03
N GLY A 47 -1.61 -18.18 34.19
CA GLY A 47 -1.36 -18.29 32.74
C GLY A 47 -2.10 -17.27 31.87
N ALA A 48 -2.97 -16.45 32.44
CA ALA A 48 -3.71 -15.41 31.71
C ALA A 48 -3.07 -14.03 31.95
N GLN A 49 -1.75 -13.91 31.76
CA GLN A 49 -1.23 -12.61 31.39
C GLN A 49 -1.79 -12.32 30.01
N ALA A 50 -2.64 -11.30 29.90
CA ALA A 50 -3.02 -10.74 28.62
C ALA A 50 -1.72 -10.40 27.91
N GLN A 51 -1.37 -11.20 26.91
CA GLN A 51 -0.27 -10.89 26.03
C GLN A 51 -0.67 -9.59 25.36
N GLU A 52 0.00 -8.49 25.73
CA GLU A 52 -0.17 -7.22 25.04
C GLU A 52 -0.04 -7.53 23.55
N PRO A 53 -1.00 -7.09 22.72
CA PRO A 53 -0.89 -7.29 21.28
C PRO A 53 0.50 -6.79 20.88
N PRO A 54 1.26 -7.58 20.09
CA PRO A 54 2.59 -7.19 19.68
C PRO A 54 2.52 -5.77 19.15
N PRO A 55 3.47 -4.89 19.51
CA PRO A 55 3.45 -3.51 19.04
C PRO A 55 3.25 -3.54 17.54
N MET A 56 2.12 -2.99 17.07
CA MET A 56 1.86 -2.85 15.64
C MET A 56 3.09 -2.17 15.07
N ALA A 57 3.81 -2.88 14.19
CA ALA A 57 4.93 -2.29 13.48
C ALA A 57 4.45 -0.97 12.89
N ALA A 58 5.15 0.12 13.19
CA ALA A 58 4.86 1.40 12.58
C ALA A 58 4.82 1.18 11.06
N PRO A 59 3.80 1.69 10.36
CA PRO A 59 3.76 1.56 8.91
C PRO A 59 5.08 2.08 8.36
N PRO A 60 5.69 1.38 7.37
CA PRO A 60 6.90 1.86 6.74
C PRO A 60 6.66 3.31 6.29
N PRO A 61 7.66 4.20 6.46
CA PRO A 61 7.49 5.60 6.08
C PRO A 61 7.02 5.65 4.62
N GLU A 62 6.00 6.46 4.35
CA GLU A 62 5.59 6.71 2.97
C GLU A 62 6.81 7.16 2.19
N ARG A 63 7.11 6.46 1.09
CA ARG A 63 8.16 6.92 0.18
C ARG A 63 7.69 8.23 -0.43
N SER A 64 8.35 9.31 -0.03
CA SER A 64 8.12 10.64 -0.60
C SER A 64 8.72 10.77 -2.00
N VAL A 65 9.64 9.88 -2.37
CA VAL A 65 10.32 9.85 -3.67
C VAL A 65 10.17 8.46 -4.28
N GLY A 66 9.78 8.44 -5.55
CA GLY A 66 9.75 7.26 -6.40
C GLY A 66 10.29 7.60 -7.79
N GLY A 67 10.05 6.73 -8.74
CA GLY A 67 10.41 6.98 -10.13
C GLY A 67 9.92 5.90 -11.06
N HIS A 68 10.33 6.01 -12.32
CA HIS A 68 10.03 4.98 -13.31
C HIS A 68 11.09 4.93 -14.41
N VAL A 69 11.18 3.77 -15.06
CA VAL A 69 11.93 3.57 -16.30
C VAL A 69 11.07 2.79 -17.26
N GLY A 70 11.14 3.12 -18.55
CA GLY A 70 10.27 2.49 -19.53
C GLY A 70 10.80 2.48 -20.96
N ILE A 71 9.91 2.03 -21.83
CA ILE A 71 10.01 2.10 -23.27
C ILE A 71 8.69 2.67 -23.78
N ALA A 72 8.79 3.60 -24.71
CA ALA A 72 7.66 4.20 -25.38
C ALA A 72 7.87 4.21 -26.89
N THR A 73 6.78 4.22 -27.65
CA THR A 73 6.81 4.35 -29.10
C THR A 73 5.60 5.15 -29.59
N PRO A 74 5.79 6.14 -30.48
CA PRO A 74 4.70 6.79 -31.18
C PRO A 74 3.96 5.77 -32.04
N LEU A 75 2.63 5.76 -31.95
CA LEU A 75 1.75 4.94 -32.77
C LEU A 75 1.27 5.71 -34.01
N VAL A 76 0.95 6.98 -33.80
CA VAL A 76 0.44 7.92 -34.80
C VAL A 76 1.02 9.29 -34.51
N THR A 77 1.45 9.99 -35.54
CA THR A 77 1.89 11.38 -35.51
C THR A 77 1.09 12.16 -36.55
N VAL A 78 0.50 13.27 -36.12
CA VAL A 78 -0.30 14.17 -36.96
C VAL A 78 0.38 15.53 -36.97
N THR A 79 0.65 16.04 -38.17
CA THR A 79 1.14 17.41 -38.40
C THR A 79 0.11 18.20 -39.20
N SER A 80 0.44 19.45 -39.52
CA SER A 80 -0.40 20.28 -40.39
C SER A 80 -0.52 19.72 -41.82
N ASP A 81 0.51 19.00 -42.29
CA ASP A 81 0.65 18.58 -43.68
C ASP A 81 0.46 17.07 -43.89
N ASP A 82 0.68 16.25 -42.85
CA ASP A 82 0.69 14.79 -42.98
C ASP A 82 0.24 14.04 -41.72
N THR A 83 -0.02 12.75 -41.87
CA THR A 83 -0.25 11.81 -40.78
C THR A 83 0.56 10.54 -41.00
N THR A 84 1.55 10.30 -40.14
CA THR A 84 2.38 9.10 -40.16
C THR A 84 1.98 8.14 -39.03
N ASN A 85 2.35 6.88 -39.17
CA ASN A 85 2.17 5.87 -38.11
C ASN A 85 3.48 5.14 -37.81
N ILE A 86 3.46 4.26 -36.82
CA ILE A 86 4.62 3.47 -36.38
C ILE A 86 5.32 2.68 -37.51
N GLY A 87 4.62 2.35 -38.59
CA GLY A 87 5.18 1.66 -39.75
C GLY A 87 5.94 2.57 -40.71
N ASP A 88 5.66 3.87 -40.68
CA ASP A 88 6.37 4.89 -41.45
C ASP A 88 7.58 5.43 -40.66
N ASP A 89 7.36 5.67 -39.36
CA ASP A 89 8.36 6.19 -38.42
C ASP A 89 8.41 5.31 -37.16
N PHE A 90 9.37 4.41 -37.10
CA PHE A 90 9.64 3.60 -35.92
C PHE A 90 10.67 4.27 -35.01
N VAL A 91 10.20 4.84 -33.90
CA VAL A 91 11.03 5.46 -32.85
C VAL A 91 10.92 4.67 -31.56
N ILE A 92 12.07 4.40 -30.93
CA ILE A 92 12.14 3.87 -29.57
C ILE A 92 12.50 5.02 -28.63
N ALA A 93 11.60 5.31 -27.71
CA ALA A 93 11.79 6.28 -26.65
C ALA A 93 12.07 5.56 -25.32
N ASN A 94 13.05 6.06 -24.57
CA ASN A 94 13.43 5.55 -23.25
C ASN A 94 13.16 6.61 -22.18
N PRO A 95 11.95 6.61 -21.61
CA PRO A 95 11.60 7.48 -20.50
C PRO A 95 12.25 7.03 -19.19
N VAL A 96 12.78 8.01 -18.47
CA VAL A 96 13.33 7.87 -17.11
C VAL A 96 12.78 9.03 -16.28
N GLY A 97 11.98 8.69 -15.27
CA GLY A 97 11.31 9.65 -14.41
C GLY A 97 11.72 9.55 -12.94
N VAL A 98 11.77 10.69 -12.28
CA VAL A 98 11.85 10.80 -10.82
C VAL A 98 10.63 11.56 -10.33
N SER A 99 9.96 11.00 -9.33
CA SER A 99 8.67 11.50 -8.89
C SER A 99 8.68 11.81 -7.40
N VAL A 100 8.06 12.92 -7.02
CA VAL A 100 7.91 13.36 -5.63
C VAL A 100 6.43 13.35 -5.27
N LYS A 101 6.06 12.51 -4.30
CA LYS A 101 4.69 12.42 -3.78
C LYS A 101 4.40 13.65 -2.90
N ILE A 102 3.40 14.43 -3.29
CA ILE A 102 2.95 15.62 -2.55
C ILE A 102 1.74 15.29 -1.67
N SER A 103 0.91 14.35 -2.12
CA SER A 103 -0.21 13.82 -1.35
C SER A 103 -0.53 12.39 -1.80
N GLU A 104 -1.52 11.76 -1.17
CA GLU A 104 -2.01 10.43 -1.56
C GLU A 104 -2.39 10.28 -3.03
N ARG A 105 -2.73 11.38 -3.69
CA ARG A 105 -3.18 11.37 -5.08
C ARG A 105 -2.36 12.26 -6.00
N LEU A 106 -1.45 13.09 -5.50
CA LEU A 106 -0.74 14.05 -6.33
C LEU A 106 0.76 13.81 -6.25
N VAL A 107 1.37 13.71 -7.43
CA VAL A 107 2.80 13.50 -7.62
C VAL A 107 3.31 14.59 -8.58
N ILE A 108 4.45 15.18 -8.25
CA ILE A 108 5.24 15.97 -9.20
C ILE A 108 6.21 15.01 -9.86
N ASP A 109 6.27 15.01 -11.17
CA ASP A 109 7.04 14.07 -11.96
C ASP A 109 8.03 14.82 -12.85
N PHE A 110 9.28 14.38 -12.84
CA PHE A 110 10.36 14.92 -13.65
C PHE A 110 10.85 13.81 -14.56
N GLU A 111 10.43 13.84 -15.82
CA GLU A 111 10.81 12.84 -16.80
C GLU A 111 11.81 13.40 -17.84
N MET A 112 12.70 12.51 -18.25
CA MET A 112 13.63 12.70 -19.35
C MET A 112 13.44 11.53 -20.31
N ILE A 113 13.36 11.83 -21.60
CA ILE A 113 13.10 10.84 -22.64
C ILE A 113 14.22 10.91 -23.66
N VAL A 114 14.95 9.82 -23.82
CA VAL A 114 15.87 9.66 -24.95
C VAL A 114 15.10 9.05 -26.10
N GLN A 115 14.95 9.77 -27.21
CA GLN A 115 14.30 9.25 -28.41
C GLN A 115 15.36 8.79 -29.40
N ASN A 116 15.17 7.59 -29.95
CA ASN A 116 16.08 6.97 -30.91
C ASN A 116 15.27 6.56 -32.17
N PRO A 117 15.35 7.32 -33.27
CA PRO A 117 14.75 6.93 -34.53
C PRO A 117 15.44 5.68 -35.09
N VAL A 118 14.69 4.59 -35.22
CA VAL A 118 15.20 3.30 -35.69
C VAL A 118 15.00 3.15 -37.19
N ASP A 119 13.82 3.53 -37.68
CA ASP A 119 13.49 3.52 -39.11
C ASP A 119 12.49 4.64 -39.45
N PRO A 120 12.83 5.60 -40.32
CA PRO A 120 14.14 5.83 -40.88
C PRO A 120 15.18 6.16 -39.79
N ARG A 121 16.44 5.79 -40.01
CA ARG A 121 17.52 6.11 -39.06
C ARG A 121 17.74 7.60 -38.99
N GLY A 122 17.86 8.12 -37.77
CA GLY A 122 18.11 9.53 -37.49
C GLY A 122 18.96 9.74 -36.25
N GLU A 123 19.15 11.00 -35.89
CA GLU A 123 19.86 11.40 -34.68
C GLU A 123 18.99 11.21 -33.44
N SER A 124 19.61 10.79 -32.34
CA SER A 124 18.92 10.72 -31.05
C SER A 124 18.63 12.12 -30.52
N SER A 125 17.49 12.27 -29.84
CA SER A 125 17.10 13.52 -29.17
C SER A 125 16.85 13.29 -27.68
N LEU A 126 16.85 14.37 -26.92
CA LEU A 126 16.51 14.39 -25.50
C LEU A 126 15.31 15.31 -25.30
N VAL A 127 14.26 14.78 -24.68
CA VAL A 127 13.11 15.56 -24.22
C VAL A 127 13.16 15.63 -22.71
N ILE A 128 12.88 16.81 -22.14
CA ILE A 128 12.54 16.96 -20.73
C ILE A 128 11.06 17.32 -20.63
N ASP A 129 10.33 16.67 -19.73
CA ASP A 129 8.89 16.86 -19.61
C ASP A 129 8.39 16.82 -18.15
N PRO A 130 8.75 17.81 -17.31
CA PRO A 130 8.20 17.90 -15.97
C PRO A 130 6.68 18.08 -15.98
N GLY A 131 6.02 17.53 -14.96
CA GLY A 131 4.58 17.67 -14.82
C GLY A 131 4.02 17.17 -13.52
N VAL A 132 2.71 16.91 -13.56
CA VAL A 132 1.95 16.42 -12.41
C VAL A 132 1.16 15.19 -12.81
N VAL A 133 1.03 14.26 -11.87
CA VAL A 133 0.24 13.04 -12.01
C VAL A 133 -0.75 12.95 -10.85
N TYR A 134 -2.02 12.74 -11.18
CA TYR A 134 -3.14 12.64 -10.26
C TYR A 134 -3.76 11.23 -10.26
N GLY A 135 -3.79 10.57 -9.11
CA GLY A 135 -4.46 9.28 -8.92
C GLY A 135 -6.00 9.42 -8.96
N ALA A 136 -6.62 8.92 -10.04
CA ALA A 136 -8.05 9.01 -10.31
C ALA A 136 -8.79 7.67 -10.08
N GLY A 137 -8.29 6.83 -9.16
CA GLY A 137 -8.83 5.51 -8.87
C GLY A 137 -8.07 4.41 -9.63
N PRO A 138 -8.67 3.71 -10.59
CA PRO A 138 -8.01 2.60 -11.31
C PRO A 138 -6.96 3.07 -12.33
N VAL A 139 -6.88 4.37 -12.58
CA VAL A 139 -5.91 5.01 -13.47
C VAL A 139 -5.36 6.27 -12.81
N ALA A 140 -4.21 6.74 -13.27
CA ALA A 140 -3.70 8.07 -12.99
C ALA A 140 -3.79 8.93 -14.26
N LEU A 141 -4.07 10.22 -14.06
CA LEU A 141 -4.12 11.23 -15.13
C LEU A 141 -2.93 12.15 -14.94
N GLY A 142 -2.20 12.45 -16.00
CA GLY A 142 -1.06 13.35 -15.93
C GLY A 142 -1.12 14.47 -16.95
N LEU A 143 -0.38 15.53 -16.65
CA LEU A 143 -0.12 16.63 -17.55
C LEU A 143 1.33 17.07 -17.37
N ARG A 144 2.07 17.12 -18.46
CA ARG A 144 3.46 17.60 -18.49
C ARG A 144 3.63 18.75 -19.47
N VAL A 145 4.66 19.55 -19.22
CA VAL A 145 5.17 20.55 -20.16
C VAL A 145 6.51 20.06 -20.65
N ALA A 146 6.71 20.03 -21.95
CA ALA A 146 7.86 19.38 -22.57
C ALA A 146 8.70 20.31 -23.43
N SER A 147 9.99 20.01 -23.54
CA SER A 147 10.90 20.65 -24.48
C SER A 147 11.93 19.64 -24.99
N VAL A 148 12.16 19.65 -26.29
CA VAL A 148 13.28 18.98 -26.95
C VAL A 148 14.53 19.83 -26.74
N ILE A 149 15.53 19.25 -26.09
CA ILE A 149 16.78 19.92 -25.76
C ILE A 149 17.64 20.10 -27.00
N GLY A 150 18.17 21.31 -27.19
CA GLY A 150 19.01 21.66 -28.33
C GLY A 150 18.23 21.99 -29.62
N ALA A 151 16.90 21.83 -29.62
CA ALA A 151 16.06 22.24 -30.74
C ALA A 151 15.63 23.72 -30.62
N PRO A 152 15.50 24.46 -31.73
CA PRO A 152 14.96 25.82 -31.74
C PRO A 152 13.55 25.89 -31.14
N ALA A 153 13.22 27.05 -30.54
CA ALA A 153 11.93 27.46 -29.98
C ALA A 153 10.79 26.41 -30.05
N ASN A 154 10.76 25.51 -29.06
CA ASN A 154 9.77 24.45 -28.97
C ASN A 154 9.20 24.32 -27.56
N VAL A 155 7.89 24.07 -27.49
CA VAL A 155 7.19 23.77 -26.24
C VAL A 155 6.11 22.74 -26.52
N GLY A 156 6.00 21.77 -25.62
CA GLY A 156 5.01 20.71 -25.68
C GLY A 156 4.12 20.69 -24.46
N VAL A 157 2.92 20.15 -24.63
CA VAL A 157 2.03 19.75 -23.55
C VAL A 157 1.72 18.28 -23.75
N ILE A 158 1.83 17.48 -22.69
CA ILE A 158 1.64 16.02 -22.74
C ILE A 158 0.59 15.63 -21.71
N PRO A 159 -0.69 15.57 -22.09
CA PRO A 159 -1.70 14.84 -21.33
C PRO A 159 -1.37 13.34 -21.38
N LEU A 160 -1.58 12.64 -20.27
CA LEU A 160 -1.39 11.19 -20.21
C LEU A 160 -2.41 10.49 -19.31
N VAL A 161 -2.60 9.20 -19.58
CA VAL A 161 -3.37 8.28 -18.74
C VAL A 161 -2.51 7.05 -18.47
N ASN A 162 -2.21 6.81 -17.20
CA ASN A 162 -1.37 5.72 -16.73
C ASN A 162 -2.20 4.69 -15.96
N LYS A 163 -1.87 3.41 -16.14
CA LYS A 163 -2.46 2.31 -15.37
C LYS A 163 -1.39 1.31 -14.95
N GLY A 164 -1.25 1.12 -13.64
CA GLY A 164 -0.56 -0.03 -13.06
C GLY A 164 -1.28 -1.33 -13.41
N LEU A 165 -0.54 -2.33 -13.88
CA LEU A 165 -1.06 -3.63 -14.31
C LEU A 165 -0.69 -4.74 -13.33
N VAL A 166 0.57 -4.82 -12.91
CA VAL A 166 1.09 -5.92 -12.10
C VAL A 166 1.97 -5.37 -10.98
N ASP A 167 1.64 -5.72 -9.74
CA ASP A 167 2.51 -5.52 -8.58
C ASP A 167 3.68 -6.52 -8.65
N LEU A 168 4.90 -6.00 -8.73
CA LEU A 168 6.13 -6.78 -8.83
C LEU A 168 6.77 -7.02 -7.46
N GLY A 169 6.16 -6.52 -6.38
CA GLY A 169 6.70 -6.53 -5.04
C GLY A 169 7.76 -5.44 -4.80
N GLY A 170 8.11 -5.22 -3.53
CA GLY A 170 9.12 -4.22 -3.15
C GLY A 170 8.71 -2.75 -3.38
N GLY A 171 7.44 -2.51 -3.73
CA GLY A 171 6.91 -1.21 -4.15
C GLY A 171 7.03 -0.95 -5.65
N ALA A 172 7.47 -1.94 -6.45
CA ALA A 172 7.56 -1.83 -7.89
C ALA A 172 6.26 -2.27 -8.58
N THR A 173 5.87 -1.58 -9.66
CA THR A 173 4.67 -1.90 -10.45
C THR A 173 4.98 -1.82 -11.94
N TRP A 174 4.60 -2.85 -12.70
CA TRP A 174 4.56 -2.77 -14.16
C TRP A 174 3.33 -1.97 -14.59
N PHE A 175 3.52 -0.99 -15.46
CA PHE A 175 2.44 -0.13 -15.93
C PHE A 175 2.40 -0.02 -17.45
N VAL A 176 1.26 0.49 -17.93
CA VAL A 176 1.08 1.00 -19.29
C VAL A 176 0.55 2.42 -19.21
N GLU A 177 0.87 3.22 -20.20
CA GLU A 177 0.48 4.62 -20.30
C GLU A 177 0.21 4.99 -21.74
N ALA A 178 -0.86 5.74 -21.95
CA ALA A 178 -1.14 6.42 -23.19
C ALA A 178 -0.84 7.91 -22.98
N ALA A 179 0.05 8.47 -23.79
CA ALA A 179 0.43 9.87 -23.75
C ALA A 179 0.09 10.56 -25.07
N PHE A 180 -0.21 11.85 -25.01
CA PHE A 180 -0.66 12.64 -26.15
C PHE A 180 0.20 13.89 -26.35
N PRO A 181 1.52 13.76 -26.62
CA PRO A 181 2.38 14.92 -26.82
C PRO A 181 1.85 15.83 -27.92
N THR A 182 1.67 17.11 -27.58
CA THR A 182 1.34 18.15 -28.54
C THR A 182 2.43 19.21 -28.50
N PHE A 183 3.19 19.37 -29.58
CA PHE A 183 4.29 20.32 -29.66
C PHE A 183 3.96 21.47 -30.60
N LEU A 184 4.25 22.69 -30.14
CA LEU A 184 4.37 23.87 -30.98
C LEU A 184 5.87 24.13 -31.22
N ARG A 185 6.26 24.15 -32.50
CA ARG A 185 7.60 24.57 -32.94
C ARG A 185 7.44 25.85 -33.74
N SER A 186 8.30 26.84 -33.51
CA SER A 186 8.10 28.20 -34.05
C SER A 186 9.18 28.67 -35.03
N ASP A 187 10.12 27.81 -35.42
CA ASP A 187 11.26 28.15 -36.28
C ASP A 187 11.55 27.00 -37.26
N PRO A 188 11.62 27.23 -38.59
CA PRO A 188 11.44 28.51 -39.29
C PRO A 188 9.99 28.98 -39.43
N ASP A 189 9.03 28.05 -39.41
CA ASP A 189 7.59 28.34 -39.49
C ASP A 189 6.86 27.64 -38.33
N PRO A 190 5.78 28.24 -37.80
CA PRO A 190 4.96 27.59 -36.78
C PRO A 190 4.35 26.29 -37.27
N ASP A 191 4.63 25.19 -36.59
CA ASP A 191 4.00 23.89 -36.81
C ASP A 191 3.50 23.28 -35.50
N LEU A 192 2.35 22.58 -35.60
CA LEU A 192 1.72 21.87 -34.51
C LEU A 192 1.78 20.37 -34.80
N THR A 193 2.42 19.63 -33.91
CA THR A 193 2.47 18.17 -33.97
C THR A 193 1.66 17.58 -32.83
N LEU A 194 0.86 16.55 -33.10
CA LEU A 194 0.19 15.71 -32.12
C LEU A 194 0.65 14.25 -32.29
N ASP A 195 1.13 13.64 -31.22
CA ASP A 195 1.47 12.24 -31.18
C ASP A 195 0.47 11.45 -30.31
N VAL A 196 0.24 10.18 -30.67
CA VAL A 196 -0.35 9.17 -29.79
C VAL A 196 0.74 8.18 -29.44
N VAL A 197 1.18 8.19 -28.18
CA VAL A 197 2.33 7.40 -27.72
C VAL A 197 1.86 6.31 -26.75
N LEU A 198 2.34 5.09 -26.97
CA LEU A 198 2.20 4.00 -26.01
C LEU A 198 3.50 3.86 -25.21
N HIS A 199 3.38 3.91 -23.89
CA HIS A 199 4.47 3.74 -22.94
C HIS A 199 4.18 2.52 -22.06
N THR A 200 5.22 1.73 -21.78
CA THR A 200 5.21 0.72 -20.72
C THR A 200 6.52 0.71 -19.96
N GLY A 201 6.46 0.44 -18.66
CA GLY A 201 7.64 0.52 -17.80
C GLY A 201 7.41 0.00 -16.40
N ILE A 202 8.44 0.14 -15.57
CA ILE A 202 8.40 -0.18 -14.14
C ILE A 202 8.47 1.12 -13.35
N GLY A 203 7.47 1.35 -12.48
CA GLY A 203 7.51 2.39 -11.45
C GLY A 203 7.90 1.82 -10.08
N PHE A 204 8.54 2.60 -9.20
CA PHE A 204 9.04 2.15 -7.88
C PHE A 204 9.08 3.26 -6.81
#